data_AF-A0A8H2XH20-F1
#
_entry.id   AF-A0A8H2XH20-F1
#
_cell.length_a   1.000
_cell.length_b   1.000
_cell.length_c   1.000
_cell.angle_alpha   90.00
_cell.angle_beta   90.00
_cell.angle_gamma   90.00
#
_symmetry.space_group_name_H-M   'P 1'
#
loop_
_entity.id
_entity.type
_entity.pdbx_description
1 polymer ?
#
loop_
_entity_poly.entity_id
_entity_poly.type
_entity_poly.pdbx_seq_one_letter_code
_entity_poly.pdbx_strand_id
1 'polypeptide(L)'
;MPKPVKLHLEGLFKDLITQSIGRVYARQGVLSGTMALPTFHAMGMFFQIFGPIYAGCTQVLFAPSHVPVVPTSDLTIKVASATNCSHIICIPAFLEMWSQDETALAYLRQMKSIVSIFELDLQILVTQTTQLFAGGPLAEAIGNKLANQGVRFRSCYGATELGVVTEASEIDEFNDWNYVQFSPRVDVRFISQNTGDNLFELAFVVSDDYKPFELNFEIDGRPAYKTKDLVIRHPHKPDLWKIVGRLDDQIILLNGEKTNPGPIGKLRA
;
A
#
# COMPACT_ATOMS: atom_id res chain seq x y z
N MET A 1 -4.19 16.34 19.34
CA MET A 1 -2.74 16.05 19.47
C MET A 1 -2.47 14.68 18.86
N PRO A 2 -1.34 14.47 18.17
CA PRO A 2 -0.97 13.14 17.66
C PRO A 2 -0.82 12.14 18.81
N LYS A 3 -1.33 10.91 18.63
CA LYS A 3 -1.15 9.80 19.58
C LYS A 3 0.06 8.97 19.14
N PRO A 4 1.02 8.65 20.04
CA PRO A 4 2.12 7.76 19.69
C PRO A 4 1.61 6.32 19.51
N VAL A 5 2.14 5.63 18.51
CA VAL A 5 1.94 4.20 18.29
C VAL A 5 3.19 3.45 18.77
N LYS A 6 3.02 2.48 19.67
CA LYS A 6 4.15 1.70 20.19
C LYS A 6 4.37 0.45 19.33
N LEU A 7 5.41 0.46 18.51
CA LEU A 7 5.82 -0.73 17.78
C LEU A 7 6.47 -1.73 18.75
N HIS A 8 6.01 -2.98 18.73
CA HIS A 8 6.62 -4.07 19.49
C HIS A 8 7.24 -5.11 18.55
N LEU A 9 8.31 -5.77 19.01
CA LEU A 9 9.12 -6.66 18.18
C LEU A 9 8.28 -7.81 17.57
N GLU A 10 7.37 -8.38 18.35
CA GLU A 10 6.48 -9.44 17.88
C GLU A 10 5.64 -9.01 16.64
N GLY A 11 5.04 -7.82 16.69
CA GLY A 11 4.22 -7.28 15.59
C GLY A 11 5.10 -6.88 14.41
N LEU A 12 6.33 -6.41 14.65
CA LEU A 12 7.27 -6.13 13.58
C LEU A 12 7.55 -7.39 12.74
N PHE A 13 7.80 -8.53 13.40
CA PHE A 13 8.02 -9.78 12.68
C PHE A 13 6.76 -10.33 12.04
N LYS A 14 5.63 -10.35 12.76
CA LYS A 14 4.36 -10.89 12.27
C LYS A 14 3.72 -10.04 11.17
N ASP A 15 3.74 -8.72 11.29
CA ASP A 15 2.95 -7.80 10.49
C ASP A 15 3.75 -7.07 9.40
N LEU A 16 5.07 -7.26 9.37
CA LEU A 16 5.94 -6.68 8.34
C LEU A 16 6.92 -7.70 7.76
N ILE A 17 7.79 -8.29 8.58
CA ILE A 17 8.93 -9.08 8.07
C ILE A 17 8.48 -10.42 7.45
N THR A 18 7.51 -11.09 8.06
CA THR A 18 7.02 -12.39 7.57
C THR A 18 5.95 -12.29 6.50
N GLN A 19 5.45 -11.08 6.21
CA GLN A 19 4.44 -10.83 5.18
C GLN A 19 5.02 -11.04 3.78
N SER A 20 4.17 -11.47 2.85
CA SER A 20 4.56 -11.85 1.48
C SER A 20 5.26 -10.70 0.74
N ILE A 21 4.82 -9.46 0.96
CA ILE A 21 5.43 -8.26 0.40
C ILE A 21 6.89 -8.07 0.80
N GLY A 22 7.26 -8.38 2.05
CA GLY A 22 8.64 -8.32 2.52
C GLY A 22 9.52 -9.34 1.79
N ARG A 23 9.00 -10.57 1.59
CA ARG A 23 9.71 -11.66 0.91
C ARG A 23 9.91 -11.40 -0.59
N VAL A 24 8.95 -10.79 -1.26
CA VAL A 24 9.06 -10.46 -2.69
C VAL A 24 10.18 -9.46 -2.94
N TYR A 25 10.36 -8.49 -2.05
CA TYR A 25 11.35 -7.42 -2.23
C TYR A 25 12.72 -7.73 -1.61
N ALA A 26 12.79 -8.76 -0.78
CA ALA A 26 14.01 -9.27 -0.14
C ALA A 26 14.77 -10.30 -1.00
N ARG A 27 14.91 -10.06 -2.32
CA ARG A 27 15.52 -11.01 -3.25
C ARG A 27 16.87 -10.53 -3.77
N GLN A 28 17.75 -11.48 -4.06
CA GLN A 28 19.04 -11.18 -4.69
C GLN A 28 18.82 -10.50 -6.05
N GLY A 29 19.52 -9.38 -6.27
CA GLY A 29 19.40 -8.60 -7.50
C GLY A 29 18.18 -7.68 -7.59
N VAL A 30 17.29 -7.69 -6.60
CA VAL A 30 16.18 -6.73 -6.51
C VAL A 30 16.68 -5.44 -5.84
N LEU A 31 16.49 -4.31 -6.51
CA LEU A 31 16.78 -2.97 -6.00
C LEU A 31 15.45 -2.25 -5.72
N SER A 32 15.11 -2.13 -4.44
CA SER A 32 13.88 -1.47 -3.99
C SER A 32 14.06 0.05 -3.94
N GLY A 33 13.37 0.77 -4.82
CA GLY A 33 13.32 2.23 -4.80
C GLY A 33 12.44 2.75 -3.68
N THR A 34 13.02 3.00 -2.51
CA THR A 34 12.31 3.50 -1.32
C THR A 34 12.61 4.96 -1.01
N MET A 35 13.50 5.61 -1.77
CA MET A 35 13.87 7.02 -1.60
C MET A 35 12.71 8.03 -1.73
N ALA A 36 11.59 7.65 -2.35
CA ALA A 36 10.39 8.48 -2.43
C ALA A 36 9.67 8.65 -1.08
N LEU A 37 9.96 7.77 -0.12
CA LEU A 37 9.27 7.70 1.15
C LEU A 37 9.90 8.65 2.17
N PRO A 38 9.10 9.47 2.88
CA PRO A 38 9.63 10.22 4.02
C PRO A 38 10.04 9.26 5.14
N THR A 39 11.31 9.30 5.56
CA THR A 39 11.86 8.36 6.57
C THR A 39 11.13 8.43 7.92
N PHE A 40 10.57 9.60 8.28
CA PHE A 40 9.81 9.77 9.53
C PHE A 40 8.40 9.18 9.50
N HIS A 41 7.88 8.81 8.32
CA HIS A 41 6.59 8.13 8.20
C HIS A 41 6.75 6.63 8.46
N ALA A 42 5.69 5.98 8.96
CA ALA A 42 5.70 4.53 9.21
C ALA A 42 6.11 3.71 7.99
N MET A 43 5.58 4.02 6.80
CA MET A 43 5.99 3.38 5.55
C MET A 43 7.50 3.57 5.27
N GLY A 44 8.05 4.76 5.53
CA GLY A 44 9.49 5.03 5.44
C GLY A 44 10.28 4.18 6.44
N MET A 45 9.88 4.13 7.71
CA MET A 45 10.57 3.28 8.71
C MET A 45 10.49 1.79 8.37
N PHE A 46 9.31 1.30 7.98
CA PHE A 46 9.07 -0.11 7.67
C PHE A 46 9.92 -0.56 6.49
N PHE A 47 9.88 0.17 5.38
CA PHE A 47 10.65 -0.18 4.22
C PHE A 47 12.11 0.24 4.37
N GLN A 48 12.47 1.47 4.73
CA GLN A 48 13.87 1.96 4.73
C GLN A 48 14.75 1.41 5.85
N ILE A 49 14.18 1.00 6.98
CA ILE A 49 14.94 0.57 8.16
C ILE A 49 14.72 -0.91 8.43
N PHE A 50 13.48 -1.33 8.69
CA PHE A 50 13.23 -2.70 9.14
C PHE A 50 13.35 -3.73 8.02
N GLY A 51 12.91 -3.41 6.80
CA GLY A 51 13.06 -4.29 5.64
C GLY A 51 14.51 -4.74 5.39
N PRO A 52 15.49 -3.82 5.25
CA PRO A 52 16.89 -4.17 5.03
C PRO A 52 17.48 -4.95 6.20
N ILE A 53 17.20 -4.54 7.43
CA ILE A 53 17.80 -5.15 8.63
C ILE A 53 17.33 -6.58 8.84
N TYR A 54 16.03 -6.85 8.68
CA TYR A 54 15.44 -8.14 9.05
C TYR A 54 15.09 -9.03 7.87
N ALA A 55 14.78 -8.46 6.71
CA ALA A 55 14.45 -9.23 5.51
C ALA A 55 15.60 -9.26 4.48
N GLY A 56 16.59 -8.36 4.58
CA GLY A 56 17.72 -8.33 3.64
C GLY A 56 17.41 -7.62 2.31
N CYS A 57 16.40 -6.74 2.28
CA CYS A 57 16.08 -5.93 1.11
C CYS A 57 17.23 -4.97 0.74
N THR A 58 17.68 -4.99 -0.52
CA THR A 58 18.62 -3.97 -1.03
C THR A 58 17.83 -2.75 -1.51
N GLN A 59 18.24 -1.55 -1.11
CA GLN A 59 17.46 -0.33 -1.35
C GLN A 59 18.24 0.78 -2.01
N VAL A 60 17.51 1.58 -2.77
CA VAL A 60 17.99 2.83 -3.32
C VAL A 60 17.45 3.97 -2.47
N LEU A 61 18.37 4.71 -1.85
CA LEU A 61 18.14 5.84 -0.97
C LEU A 61 18.99 7.03 -1.41
N PHE A 62 18.56 8.24 -1.05
CA PHE A 62 19.44 9.40 -1.10
C PHE A 62 20.53 9.25 -0.04
N ALA A 63 21.76 9.65 -0.39
CA ALA A 63 22.86 9.64 0.56
C ALA A 63 22.55 10.54 1.77
N PRO A 64 22.88 10.13 3.00
CA PRO A 64 22.69 10.96 4.17
C PRO A 64 23.56 12.23 4.09
N SER A 65 22.98 13.35 4.49
CA SER A 65 23.62 14.67 4.48
C SER A 65 23.09 15.54 5.62
N HIS A 66 23.83 16.59 5.99
CA HIS A 66 23.41 17.53 7.04
C HIS A 66 22.05 18.19 6.73
N VAL A 67 21.81 18.52 5.45
CA VAL A 67 20.50 18.90 4.95
C VAL A 67 19.96 17.71 4.17
N PRO A 68 18.98 16.95 4.70
CA PRO A 68 18.44 15.79 4.02
C PRO A 68 17.83 16.17 2.68
N VAL A 69 18.00 15.30 1.67
CA VAL A 69 17.33 15.45 0.39
C VAL A 69 15.83 15.24 0.58
N VAL A 70 15.02 16.23 0.19
CA VAL A 70 13.57 16.08 0.13
C VAL A 70 13.22 15.38 -1.18
N PRO A 71 12.56 14.20 -1.14
CA PRO A 71 12.16 13.51 -2.35
C PRO A 71 11.13 14.33 -3.13
N THR A 72 11.38 14.52 -4.42
CA THR A 72 10.41 15.05 -5.39
C THR A 72 10.12 14.00 -6.46
N SER A 73 9.01 14.13 -7.18
CA SER A 73 8.66 13.24 -8.31
C SER A 73 9.79 13.15 -9.32
N ASP A 74 10.35 14.28 -9.71
CA ASP A 74 11.34 14.39 -10.78
C ASP A 74 12.69 13.84 -10.35
N LEU A 75 13.11 14.15 -9.12
CA LEU A 75 14.37 13.64 -8.60
C LEU A 75 14.29 12.12 -8.39
N THR A 76 13.16 11.64 -7.90
CA THR A 76 12.93 10.21 -7.65
C THR A 76 12.96 9.41 -8.94
N ILE A 77 12.27 9.87 -9.99
CA ILE A 77 12.27 9.12 -11.26
C ILE A 77 13.66 9.12 -11.90
N LYS A 78 14.40 10.24 -11.81
CA LYS A 78 15.79 10.34 -12.28
C LYS A 78 16.71 9.37 -11.57
N VAL A 79 16.66 9.31 -10.23
CA VAL A 79 17.49 8.37 -9.46
C VAL A 79 17.06 6.93 -9.72
N ALA A 80 15.77 6.65 -9.84
CA ALA A 80 15.28 5.30 -10.13
C ALA A 80 15.83 4.81 -11.48
N SER A 81 15.79 5.68 -12.49
CA SER A 81 16.36 5.41 -13.81
C SER A 81 17.87 5.22 -13.78
N ALA A 82 18.61 6.10 -13.10
CA ALA A 82 20.06 6.01 -13.00
C ALA A 82 20.57 4.76 -12.26
N THR A 83 19.76 4.22 -11.34
CA THR A 83 20.12 3.06 -10.52
C THR A 83 19.50 1.75 -11.01
N ASN A 84 18.64 1.79 -12.03
CA ASN A 84 17.87 0.66 -12.50
C ASN A 84 17.08 -0.04 -11.38
N CYS A 85 16.35 0.73 -10.56
CA CYS A 85 15.45 0.19 -9.55
C CYS A 85 14.52 -0.87 -10.16
N SER A 86 14.33 -1.99 -9.46
CA SER A 86 13.40 -3.04 -9.87
C SER A 86 11.94 -2.62 -9.66
N HIS A 87 11.70 -1.81 -8.64
CA HIS A 87 10.39 -1.21 -8.37
C HIS A 87 10.55 0.10 -7.59
N ILE A 88 9.47 0.88 -7.53
CA ILE A 88 9.40 2.09 -6.71
C ILE A 88 8.21 1.97 -5.75
N ILE A 89 8.44 2.26 -4.47
CA ILE A 89 7.38 2.42 -3.47
C ILE A 89 7.19 3.92 -3.27
N CYS A 90 5.97 4.42 -3.45
CA CYS A 90 5.68 5.85 -3.46
C CYS A 90 4.31 6.19 -2.84
N ILE A 91 4.03 7.49 -2.77
CA ILE A 91 2.71 8.02 -2.39
C ILE A 91 1.91 8.38 -3.66
N PRO A 92 0.57 8.43 -3.61
CA PRO A 92 -0.27 8.75 -4.77
C PRO A 92 0.16 10.02 -5.52
N ALA A 93 0.54 11.08 -4.81
CA ALA A 93 0.96 12.34 -5.41
C ALA A 93 2.11 12.19 -6.44
N PHE A 94 3.01 11.20 -6.27
CA PHE A 94 4.08 10.96 -7.23
C PHE A 94 3.54 10.35 -8.52
N LEU A 95 2.62 9.39 -8.42
CA LEU A 95 1.92 8.84 -9.57
C LEU A 95 1.10 9.91 -10.31
N GLU A 96 0.47 10.84 -9.58
CA GLU A 96 -0.25 11.97 -10.19
C GLU A 96 0.68 12.86 -11.01
N MET A 97 1.84 13.22 -10.46
CA MET A 97 2.84 14.02 -11.17
C MET A 97 3.42 13.28 -12.39
N TRP A 98 3.80 12.02 -12.22
CA TRP A 98 4.33 11.20 -13.31
C TRP A 98 3.30 10.93 -14.42
N SER A 99 2.01 10.88 -14.09
CA SER A 99 0.95 10.75 -15.10
C SER A 99 0.90 11.91 -16.09
N GLN A 100 1.54 13.04 -15.78
CA GLN A 100 1.60 14.26 -16.59
C GLN A 100 2.97 14.45 -17.28
N ASP A 101 3.94 13.57 -17.02
CA ASP A 101 5.30 13.63 -17.56
C ASP A 101 5.56 12.43 -18.48
N GLU A 102 5.67 12.67 -19.78
CA GLU A 102 5.90 11.61 -20.77
C GLU A 102 7.26 10.92 -20.59
N THR A 103 8.27 11.62 -20.06
CA THR A 103 9.59 11.01 -19.77
C THR A 103 9.47 10.03 -18.62
N ALA A 104 8.76 10.43 -17.56
CA ALA A 104 8.48 9.55 -16.42
C ALA A 104 7.66 8.34 -16.87
N LEU A 105 6.59 8.54 -17.65
CA LEU A 105 5.77 7.47 -18.19
C LEU A 105 6.58 6.48 -19.05
N ALA A 106 7.40 6.99 -19.96
CA ALA A 106 8.25 6.15 -20.80
C ALA A 106 9.18 5.26 -19.96
N TYR A 107 9.76 5.81 -18.89
CA TYR A 107 10.58 5.04 -17.96
C TYR A 107 9.75 4.01 -17.17
N LEU A 108 8.62 4.42 -16.58
CA LEU A 108 7.75 3.53 -15.78
C LEU A 108 7.24 2.34 -16.59
N ARG A 109 6.90 2.53 -17.87
CA ARG A 109 6.50 1.46 -18.81
C ARG A 109 7.62 0.46 -19.09
N GLN A 110 8.87 0.91 -19.05
CA GLN A 110 10.05 0.10 -19.36
C GLN A 110 10.62 -0.63 -18.13
N MET A 111 10.21 -0.24 -16.92
CA MET A 111 10.65 -0.89 -15.70
C MET A 111 10.34 -2.39 -15.79
N LYS A 112 11.34 -3.22 -15.47
CA LYS A 112 11.18 -4.67 -15.52
C LYS A 112 10.44 -5.14 -14.27
N SER A 113 9.37 -5.90 -14.49
CA SER A 113 8.65 -6.64 -13.47
C SER A 113 9.56 -7.48 -12.57
N ILE A 114 9.23 -7.56 -11.28
CA ILE A 114 9.92 -8.46 -10.35
C ILE A 114 9.42 -9.89 -10.54
N VAL A 115 10.06 -10.65 -11.43
CA VAL A 115 9.75 -12.07 -11.58
C VAL A 115 10.22 -12.84 -10.35
N SER A 116 9.28 -13.28 -9.51
CA SER A 116 9.54 -13.96 -8.25
C SER A 116 9.33 -15.46 -8.35
N ILE A 117 10.33 -16.22 -8.81
CA ILE A 117 10.26 -17.69 -8.77
C ILE A 117 10.42 -18.15 -7.31
N PHE A 118 9.41 -18.76 -6.69
CA PHE A 118 9.57 -19.41 -5.39
C PHE A 118 10.03 -20.86 -5.63
N GLU A 119 11.24 -21.20 -5.18
CA GLU A 119 11.79 -22.54 -5.38
C GLU A 119 11.53 -23.53 -4.23
N LEU A 120 10.75 -23.14 -3.21
CA LEU A 120 10.54 -24.00 -2.04
C LEU A 120 9.20 -24.75 -2.01
N ASP A 121 8.24 -24.44 -2.88
CA ASP A 121 6.97 -25.19 -2.99
C ASP A 121 6.30 -24.99 -4.37
N LEU A 122 6.95 -25.39 -5.48
CA LEU A 122 6.39 -25.55 -6.85
C LEU A 122 5.48 -24.44 -7.45
N GLN A 123 5.31 -23.28 -6.80
CA GLN A 123 4.50 -22.17 -7.27
C GLN A 123 5.42 -21.04 -7.71
N ILE A 124 5.53 -20.87 -9.02
CA ILE A 124 6.13 -19.67 -9.61
C ILE A 124 5.12 -18.54 -9.41
N LEU A 125 5.46 -17.52 -8.62
CA LEU A 125 4.61 -16.35 -8.46
C LEU A 125 5.22 -15.19 -9.23
N VAL A 126 4.67 -14.88 -10.40
CA VAL A 126 5.20 -13.80 -11.23
C VAL A 126 4.45 -12.52 -10.89
N THR A 127 4.89 -11.79 -9.87
CA THR A 127 4.39 -10.43 -9.65
C THR A 127 4.95 -9.50 -10.72
N GLN A 128 4.09 -8.91 -11.54
CA GLN A 128 4.52 -8.00 -12.60
C GLN A 128 4.65 -6.53 -12.15
N THR A 129 4.39 -6.27 -10.87
CA THR A 129 4.30 -4.94 -10.30
C THR A 129 5.63 -4.22 -10.37
N THR A 130 5.61 -3.02 -10.95
CA THR A 130 6.77 -2.13 -11.02
C THR A 130 6.65 -0.94 -10.06
N GLN A 131 5.43 -0.58 -9.66
CA GLN A 131 5.21 0.45 -8.63
C GLN A 131 4.20 0.01 -7.59
N LEU A 132 4.54 0.24 -6.33
CA LEU A 132 3.60 0.20 -5.22
C LEU A 132 3.27 1.61 -4.76
N PHE A 133 1.99 1.86 -4.51
CA PHE A 133 1.58 3.07 -3.81
C PHE A 133 0.75 2.76 -2.58
N ALA A 134 0.92 3.56 -1.54
CA ALA A 134 0.18 3.45 -0.29
C ALA A 134 0.06 4.81 0.41
N GLY A 135 -0.64 4.83 1.54
CA GLY A 135 -0.79 6.01 2.39
C GLY A 135 -1.91 6.96 1.98
N GLY A 136 -2.63 6.69 0.89
CA GLY A 136 -3.80 7.45 0.48
C GLY A 136 -4.43 6.95 -0.82
N PRO A 137 -5.62 7.46 -1.17
CA PRO A 137 -6.27 7.14 -2.43
C PRO A 137 -5.56 7.80 -3.62
N LEU A 138 -5.62 7.16 -4.78
CA LEU A 138 -5.28 7.75 -6.07
C LEU A 138 -6.58 7.96 -6.86
N ALA A 139 -6.75 9.12 -7.47
CA ALA A 139 -7.95 9.41 -8.27
C ALA A 139 -8.08 8.40 -9.43
N GLU A 140 -9.27 7.84 -9.63
CA GLU A 140 -9.49 6.78 -10.63
C GLU A 140 -9.12 7.21 -12.05
N ALA A 141 -9.45 8.45 -12.44
CA ALA A 141 -9.09 8.98 -13.75
C ALA A 141 -7.56 8.96 -13.98
N ILE A 142 -6.77 9.20 -12.94
CA ILE A 142 -5.30 9.20 -13.01
C ILE A 142 -4.79 7.76 -13.08
N GLY A 143 -5.26 6.89 -12.19
CA GLY A 143 -4.83 5.49 -12.19
C GLY A 143 -5.22 4.75 -13.48
N ASN A 144 -6.44 4.97 -13.98
CA ASN A 144 -6.89 4.41 -15.26
C ASN A 144 -6.05 4.94 -16.43
N LYS A 145 -5.67 6.23 -16.41
CA LYS A 145 -4.75 6.80 -17.41
C LYS A 145 -3.40 6.08 -17.39
N LEU A 146 -2.80 5.91 -16.21
CA LEU A 146 -1.52 5.22 -16.04
C LEU A 146 -1.59 3.77 -16.54
N ALA A 147 -2.63 3.04 -16.12
CA ALA A 147 -2.85 1.65 -16.52
C ALA A 147 -3.05 1.51 -18.04
N ASN A 148 -3.90 2.35 -18.65
CA ASN A 148 -4.12 2.38 -20.09
C ASN A 148 -2.85 2.74 -20.88
N GLN A 149 -1.92 3.46 -20.27
CA GLN A 149 -0.62 3.77 -20.82
C GLN A 149 0.41 2.65 -20.61
N GLY A 150 0.02 1.49 -20.06
CA GLY A 150 0.89 0.34 -19.87
C GLY A 150 1.79 0.40 -18.63
N VAL A 151 1.53 1.33 -17.70
CA VAL A 151 2.23 1.37 -16.42
C VAL A 151 1.67 0.30 -15.48
N ARG A 152 2.56 -0.49 -14.87
CA ARG A 152 2.20 -1.60 -13.98
C ARG A 152 2.38 -1.22 -12.52
N PHE A 153 1.26 -0.89 -11.87
CA PHE A 153 1.28 -0.42 -10.50
C PHE A 153 0.10 -0.98 -9.73
N ARG A 154 0.23 -1.02 -8.40
CA ARG A 154 -0.87 -1.46 -7.53
C ARG A 154 -0.87 -0.77 -6.19
N SER A 155 -2.05 -0.77 -5.59
CA SER A 155 -2.24 -0.32 -4.23
C SER A 155 -1.66 -1.32 -3.23
N CYS A 156 -1.11 -0.77 -2.16
CA CYS A 156 -0.74 -1.48 -0.95
C CYS A 156 -1.45 -0.81 0.23
N TYR A 157 -2.08 -1.63 1.06
CA TYR A 157 -2.74 -1.23 2.29
C TYR A 157 -1.91 -1.61 3.52
N GLY A 158 -1.89 -0.68 4.46
CA GLY A 158 -1.23 -0.77 5.76
C GLY A 158 -1.48 0.51 6.56
N ALA A 159 -1.22 0.46 7.86
CA ALA A 159 -1.25 1.63 8.73
C ALA A 159 -0.16 1.50 9.80
N THR A 160 0.14 2.62 10.48
CA THR A 160 1.16 2.62 11.54
C THR A 160 0.80 1.63 12.65
N GLU A 161 -0.49 1.51 12.94
CA GLU A 161 -1.10 0.69 13.99
C GLU A 161 -1.15 -0.80 13.68
N LEU A 162 -1.00 -1.20 12.41
CA LEU A 162 -1.26 -2.57 11.96
C LEU A 162 -0.21 -3.15 11.00
N GLY A 163 0.83 -2.37 10.67
CA GLY A 163 1.87 -2.82 9.75
C GLY A 163 1.40 -2.84 8.30
N VAL A 164 1.90 -3.80 7.52
CA VAL A 164 1.59 -3.96 6.09
C VAL A 164 0.89 -5.29 5.88
N VAL A 165 -0.36 -5.26 5.45
CA VAL A 165 -1.25 -6.45 5.45
C VAL A 165 -1.68 -6.88 4.05
N THR A 166 -1.02 -6.33 3.02
CA THR A 166 -1.32 -6.63 1.61
C THR A 166 -0.60 -7.89 1.17
N GLU A 167 -1.32 -8.77 0.49
CA GLU A 167 -0.75 -9.95 -0.14
C GLU A 167 -0.01 -9.60 -1.42
N ALA A 168 1.19 -10.16 -1.60
CA ALA A 168 1.91 -10.10 -2.85
C ALA A 168 1.41 -11.17 -3.83
N SER A 169 0.14 -11.05 -4.24
CA SER A 169 -0.52 -11.93 -5.20
C SER A 169 -0.43 -11.42 -6.64
N GLU A 170 -0.71 -12.32 -7.59
CA GLU A 170 -0.98 -11.95 -8.98
C GLU A 170 -2.34 -11.25 -9.06
N ILE A 171 -2.31 -9.92 -9.20
CA ILE A 171 -3.48 -9.12 -9.53
C ILE A 171 -3.36 -8.63 -10.96
N ASP A 172 -4.49 -8.35 -11.61
CA ASP A 172 -4.47 -7.67 -12.89
C ASP A 172 -4.12 -6.20 -12.64
N GLU A 173 -2.84 -5.87 -12.70
CA GLU A 173 -2.32 -4.52 -12.40
C GLU A 173 -2.82 -3.44 -13.37
N PHE A 174 -3.48 -3.82 -14.47
CA PHE A 174 -4.09 -2.85 -15.38
C PHE A 174 -5.54 -2.56 -15.00
N ASN A 175 -6.30 -3.59 -14.64
CA ASN A 175 -7.73 -3.45 -14.36
C ASN A 175 -8.05 -3.27 -12.86
N ASP A 176 -7.19 -3.79 -11.98
CA ASP A 176 -7.42 -3.88 -10.54
C ASP A 176 -6.38 -3.10 -9.72
N TRP A 177 -5.69 -2.13 -10.32
CA TRP A 177 -4.60 -1.37 -9.67
C TRP A 177 -4.99 -0.71 -8.33
N ASN A 178 -6.28 -0.40 -8.12
CA ASN A 178 -6.83 0.20 -6.90
C ASN A 178 -7.43 -0.83 -5.92
N TYR A 179 -7.32 -2.11 -6.21
CA TYR A 179 -7.74 -3.18 -5.31
C TYR A 179 -6.56 -3.77 -4.57
N VAL A 180 -6.83 -4.24 -3.36
CA VAL A 180 -5.88 -4.98 -2.51
C VAL A 180 -6.46 -6.34 -2.19
N GLN A 181 -5.58 -7.34 -2.18
CA GLN A 181 -5.83 -8.61 -1.51
C GLN A 181 -5.16 -8.56 -0.15
N PHE A 182 -5.86 -8.96 0.90
CA PHE A 182 -5.26 -9.07 2.23
C PHE A 182 -4.51 -10.40 2.36
N SER A 183 -3.37 -10.36 3.06
CA SER A 183 -2.53 -11.53 3.32
C SER A 183 -3.32 -12.62 4.06
N PRO A 184 -3.19 -13.91 3.68
CA PRO A 184 -3.84 -15.00 4.40
C PRO A 184 -3.31 -15.16 5.85
N ARG A 185 -2.22 -14.48 6.20
CA ARG A 185 -1.67 -14.46 7.57
C ARG A 185 -2.45 -13.55 8.52
N VAL A 186 -3.31 -12.67 8.00
CA VAL A 186 -4.08 -11.72 8.82
C VAL A 186 -5.53 -12.16 8.96
N ASP A 187 -6.09 -12.06 10.17
CA ASP A 187 -7.52 -12.28 10.42
C ASP A 187 -8.26 -10.97 10.21
N VAL A 188 -8.55 -10.65 8.93
CA VAL A 188 -9.34 -9.49 8.55
C VAL A 188 -10.84 -9.79 8.69
N ARG A 189 -11.55 -8.88 9.37
CA ARG A 189 -12.99 -8.90 9.55
C ARG A 189 -13.63 -7.73 8.83
N PHE A 190 -14.70 -8.01 8.10
CA PHE A 190 -15.46 -7.05 7.31
C PHE A 190 -16.78 -6.76 8.02
N ILE A 191 -16.84 -5.64 8.75
CA ILE A 191 -18.01 -5.27 9.56
C ILE A 191 -18.99 -4.50 8.67
N SER A 192 -20.12 -5.12 8.34
CA SER A 192 -21.18 -4.49 7.52
C SER A 192 -21.63 -3.16 8.13
N GLN A 193 -21.69 -2.12 7.29
CA GLN A 193 -22.25 -0.82 7.68
C GLN A 193 -23.75 -0.71 7.41
N ASN A 194 -24.39 -1.77 6.90
CA ASN A 194 -25.83 -1.85 6.61
C ASN A 194 -26.35 -0.74 5.67
N THR A 195 -25.49 -0.21 4.79
CA THR A 195 -25.84 0.89 3.87
C THR A 195 -26.27 0.42 2.48
N GLY A 196 -26.58 -0.86 2.26
CA GLY A 196 -27.00 -1.39 0.96
C GLY A 196 -25.87 -1.59 -0.06
N ASP A 197 -24.81 -0.78 -0.01
CA ASP A 197 -23.72 -0.75 -1.00
C ASP A 197 -22.63 -1.83 -0.81
N ASN A 198 -22.90 -2.92 -0.07
CA ASN A 198 -21.86 -3.89 0.34
C ASN A 198 -20.61 -3.20 0.92
N LEU A 199 -20.85 -2.19 1.75
CA LEU A 199 -19.83 -1.37 2.39
C LEU A 199 -19.45 -1.98 3.74
N PHE A 200 -18.15 -2.22 3.93
CA PHE A 200 -17.63 -2.84 5.14
C PHE A 200 -16.57 -1.97 5.79
N GLU A 201 -16.55 -1.91 7.11
CA GLU A 201 -15.44 -1.37 7.88
C GLU A 201 -14.44 -2.48 8.18
N LEU A 202 -13.15 -2.17 8.04
CA LEU A 202 -12.08 -3.10 8.35
C LEU A 202 -11.80 -3.19 9.85
N ALA A 203 -11.68 -4.41 10.33
CA ALA A 203 -11.07 -4.72 11.61
C ALA A 203 -10.09 -5.88 11.46
N PHE A 204 -9.01 -5.84 12.23
CA PHE A 204 -7.95 -6.83 12.17
C PHE A 204 -7.80 -7.48 13.54
N VAL A 205 -8.07 -8.78 13.63
CA VAL A 205 -8.11 -9.53 14.89
C VAL A 205 -6.75 -10.14 15.18
N VAL A 206 -6.36 -10.17 16.45
CA VAL A 206 -5.15 -10.86 16.88
C VAL A 206 -5.26 -12.36 16.58
N SER A 207 -4.21 -12.91 15.99
CA SER A 207 -4.04 -14.33 15.71
C SER A 207 -2.62 -14.79 16.09
N ASP A 208 -2.36 -16.09 15.94
CA ASP A 208 -1.02 -16.63 16.17
C ASP A 208 0.02 -16.07 15.19
N ASP A 209 -0.41 -15.73 13.97
CA ASP A 209 0.44 -15.26 12.88
C ASP A 209 0.47 -13.73 12.70
N TYR A 210 -0.41 -12.99 13.38
CA TYR A 210 -0.60 -11.55 13.17
C TYR A 210 -1.08 -10.83 14.43
N LYS A 211 -0.49 -9.66 14.75
CA LYS A 211 -0.81 -8.92 15.98
C LYS A 211 -0.59 -7.42 15.81
N PRO A 212 -1.67 -6.64 15.55
CA PRO A 212 -1.59 -5.19 15.41
C PRO A 212 -0.85 -4.52 16.58
N PHE A 213 -0.11 -3.45 16.28
CA PHE A 213 0.60 -2.64 17.26
C PHE A 213 -0.32 -1.89 18.22
N GLU A 214 -1.53 -1.55 17.78
CA GLU A 214 -2.57 -0.95 18.61
C GLU A 214 -3.82 -1.82 18.59
N LEU A 215 -4.54 -1.86 19.72
CA LEU A 215 -5.81 -2.57 19.86
C LEU A 215 -6.82 -1.59 20.43
N ASN A 216 -8.02 -1.55 19.86
CA ASN A 216 -9.07 -0.61 20.22
C ASN A 216 -10.48 -1.20 20.16
N PHE A 217 -10.58 -2.50 19.90
CA PHE A 217 -11.84 -3.19 19.67
C PHE A 217 -11.75 -4.66 20.10
N GLU A 218 -12.90 -5.33 20.15
CA GLU A 218 -13.00 -6.77 20.45
C GLU A 218 -14.03 -7.39 19.51
N ILE A 219 -13.71 -8.55 18.92
CA ILE A 219 -14.60 -9.33 18.05
C ILE A 219 -14.55 -10.79 18.51
N ASP A 220 -15.71 -11.37 18.81
CA ASP A 220 -15.84 -12.75 19.28
C ASP A 220 -14.95 -13.06 20.50
N GLY A 221 -14.81 -12.11 21.44
CA GLY A 221 -13.96 -12.25 22.63
C GLY A 221 -12.45 -12.13 22.35
N ARG A 222 -12.05 -11.79 21.13
CA ARG A 222 -10.64 -11.62 20.74
C ARG A 222 -10.29 -10.15 20.53
N PRO A 223 -9.14 -9.67 21.05
CA PRO A 223 -8.69 -8.31 20.81
C PRO A 223 -8.48 -8.02 19.32
N ALA A 224 -8.84 -6.82 18.89
CA ALA A 224 -8.76 -6.39 17.51
C ALA A 224 -8.40 -4.90 17.38
N TYR A 225 -7.95 -4.53 16.19
CA TYR A 225 -7.81 -3.15 15.75
C TYR A 225 -8.86 -2.83 14.68
N LYS A 226 -9.77 -1.93 15.01
CA LYS A 226 -10.82 -1.41 14.12
C LYS A 226 -10.34 -0.09 13.51
N THR A 227 -10.15 -0.08 12.20
CA THR A 227 -9.38 0.97 11.49
C THR A 227 -10.21 2.21 11.16
N LYS A 228 -11.54 2.05 11.11
CA LYS A 228 -12.50 2.98 10.51
C LYS A 228 -12.37 3.14 8.99
N ASP A 229 -11.52 2.37 8.33
CA ASP A 229 -11.42 2.40 6.88
C ASP A 229 -12.54 1.57 6.27
N LEU A 230 -13.15 2.12 5.22
CA LEU A 230 -14.28 1.55 4.51
C LEU A 230 -13.80 0.91 3.21
N VAL A 231 -14.29 -0.30 2.95
CA VAL A 231 -14.00 -1.06 1.73
C VAL A 231 -15.26 -1.56 1.05
N ILE A 232 -15.14 -1.74 -0.27
CA ILE A 232 -16.09 -2.47 -1.09
C ILE A 232 -15.37 -3.67 -1.74
N ARG A 233 -16.10 -4.77 -1.93
CA ARG A 233 -15.58 -5.96 -2.60
C ARG A 233 -15.57 -5.74 -4.12
N HIS A 234 -14.57 -6.29 -4.80
CA HIS A 234 -14.56 -6.31 -6.27
C HIS A 234 -15.78 -7.11 -6.81
N PRO A 235 -16.50 -6.62 -7.83
CA PRO A 235 -17.74 -7.25 -8.31
C PRO A 235 -17.60 -8.70 -8.80
N HIS A 236 -16.41 -9.07 -9.27
CA HIS A 236 -16.15 -10.38 -9.89
C HIS A 236 -15.00 -11.18 -9.26
N LYS A 237 -14.27 -10.60 -8.29
CA LYS A 237 -13.04 -11.18 -7.72
C LYS A 237 -13.16 -11.13 -6.19
N PRO A 238 -13.66 -12.18 -5.53
CA PRO A 238 -14.14 -12.06 -4.15
C PRO A 238 -13.04 -11.69 -3.15
N ASP A 239 -11.77 -11.99 -3.44
CA ASP A 239 -10.65 -11.71 -2.54
C ASP A 239 -10.05 -10.30 -2.71
N LEU A 240 -10.56 -9.52 -3.67
CA LEU A 240 -10.10 -8.17 -3.95
C LEU A 240 -11.02 -7.13 -3.32
N TRP A 241 -10.41 -6.15 -2.66
CA TRP A 241 -11.08 -5.11 -1.91
C TRP A 241 -10.55 -3.74 -2.29
N LYS A 242 -11.45 -2.77 -2.43
CA LYS A 242 -11.09 -1.38 -2.72
C LYS A 242 -11.42 -0.52 -1.52
N ILE A 243 -10.43 0.25 -1.07
CA ILE A 243 -10.60 1.25 -0.02
C ILE A 243 -11.34 2.44 -0.62
N VAL A 244 -12.47 2.84 -0.02
CA VAL A 244 -13.35 3.89 -0.55
C VAL A 244 -13.47 5.11 0.36
N GLY A 245 -12.86 5.07 1.54
CA GLY A 245 -12.79 6.21 2.46
C GLY A 245 -12.70 5.77 3.91
N ARG A 246 -13.00 6.69 4.82
CA ARG A 246 -13.01 6.44 6.26
C ARG A 246 -14.36 6.81 6.86
N LEU A 247 -14.79 6.05 7.84
CA LEU A 247 -16.06 6.25 8.55
C LEU A 247 -16.07 7.57 9.31
N ASP A 248 -14.93 7.99 9.86
CA ASP A 248 -14.79 9.27 10.58
C ASP A 248 -14.63 10.49 9.67
N ASP A 249 -14.48 10.29 8.36
CA ASP A 249 -14.44 11.37 7.37
C ASP A 249 -15.82 11.65 6.75
N GLN A 250 -16.87 10.84 7.02
CA GLN A 250 -18.19 11.02 6.41
C GLN A 250 -18.87 12.35 6.80
N ILE A 251 -19.29 13.13 5.81
CA ILE A 251 -20.18 14.28 5.98
C ILE A 251 -21.62 13.77 6.03
N ILE A 252 -22.36 14.15 7.08
CA ILE A 252 -23.81 13.95 7.17
C ILE A 252 -24.49 15.15 6.50
N LEU A 253 -25.20 14.90 5.40
CA LEU A 253 -26.03 15.89 4.72
C LEU A 253 -27.30 16.17 5.54
N LEU A 254 -27.92 17.34 5.35
CA LEU A 254 -29.11 17.77 6.11
C LEU A 254 -30.32 16.82 5.93
N ASN A 255 -30.33 15.99 4.88
CA ASN A 255 -31.33 14.95 4.63
C ASN A 255 -31.03 13.61 5.34
N GLY A 256 -29.93 13.52 6.10
CA GLY A 256 -29.50 12.31 6.80
C GLY A 256 -28.63 11.36 5.99
N GLU A 257 -28.34 11.66 4.71
CA GLU A 257 -27.42 10.88 3.88
C GLU A 257 -25.97 11.08 4.33
N LYS A 258 -25.16 10.02 4.29
CA LYS A 258 -23.74 10.07 4.64
C LYS A 258 -22.90 9.99 3.37
N THR A 259 -22.00 10.93 3.16
CA THR A 259 -21.10 10.95 1.99
C THR A 259 -19.63 11.10 2.40
N ASN A 260 -18.71 10.49 1.66
CA ASN A 260 -17.28 10.68 1.88
C ASN A 260 -16.83 11.99 1.18
N PRO A 261 -16.03 12.86 1.81
CA PRO A 261 -15.59 14.14 1.24
C PRO A 261 -14.57 14.01 0.10
N GLY A 262 -14.03 12.80 -0.14
CA GLY A 262 -13.24 12.52 -1.35
C GLY A 262 -14.12 12.44 -2.61
N PRO A 263 -13.53 12.62 -3.81
CA PRO A 263 -13.19 13.95 -4.30
C PRO A 263 -14.46 14.80 -4.57
N ILE A 264 -15.09 15.32 -3.51
CA ILE A 264 -16.06 16.43 -3.63
C ILE A 264 -15.31 17.77 -3.87
N GLY A 265 -13.97 17.77 -3.79
CA GLY A 265 -13.11 18.94 -3.94
C GLY A 265 -12.93 19.52 -5.36
N LYS A 266 -13.68 19.11 -6.39
CA LYS A 266 -13.59 19.71 -7.74
C LYS A 266 -14.94 20.03 -8.41
N LEU A 267 -15.96 20.39 -7.63
CA LEU A 267 -17.11 21.13 -8.13
C LEU A 267 -17.16 22.49 -7.46
N ARG A 268 -16.37 23.45 -7.98
CA ARG A 268 -16.60 24.87 -7.75
C ARG A 268 -16.49 25.64 -9.05
N ALA A 269 -17.65 26.21 -9.41
CA ALA A 269 -17.98 27.23 -10.41
C ALA A 269 -17.73 26.87 -11.88
#